data_AF-A0A397UM34-F1
#
_entry.id   AF-A0A397UM34-F1
#
_cell.length_a   1.000
_cell.length_b   1.000
_cell.length_c   1.000
_cell.angle_alpha   90.00
_cell.angle_beta   90.00
_cell.angle_gamma   90.00
#
_symmetry.space_group_name_H-M   'P 1'
#
loop_
_entity.id
_entity.type
_entity.pdbx_description
1 polymer ?
#
loop_
_entity_poly.entity_id
_entity_poly.type
_entity_poly.pdbx_seq_one_letter_code
_entity_poly.pdbx_strand_id
1 'polypeptide(L)'
;MVPSNNQHTDPKQKAHSIIDSLPGNSLLTKTGYITVGTGLVALTISKELYVFNEETVVLLAFIGLIIPLYRVLRKPFNEWFEEQQKRVNSVLDQAQEDHKTAVKDRINNIGQVGDIVDITKALFEMSKETAKLDAEAFELKQKATVAAEIKAVLDSWVRYEASLREREQKDLANYVIERVMTQLRDEKTQQEILNQSIQDVERIVNSKTA
;
A
#
# COMPACT_ATOMS: atom_id res chain seq x y z
N MET A 1 -74.53 -4.73 10.27
CA MET A 1 -74.65 -5.21 11.66
C MET A 1 -73.49 -4.60 12.44
N VAL A 2 -73.74 -3.55 13.22
CA VAL A 2 -72.71 -2.83 14.00
C VAL A 2 -72.80 -3.33 15.44
N PRO A 3 -71.76 -3.93 16.03
CA PRO A 3 -71.75 -4.20 17.46
C PRO A 3 -71.22 -2.96 18.21
N SER A 4 -72.11 -2.31 18.96
CA SER A 4 -71.79 -1.26 19.93
C SER A 4 -71.04 -1.88 21.13
N ASN A 5 -69.74 -1.62 21.25
CA ASN A 5 -68.94 -2.03 22.40
C ASN A 5 -69.05 -1.01 23.55
N ASN A 6 -70.09 -1.14 24.38
CA ASN A 6 -70.18 -0.44 25.66
C ASN A 6 -69.27 -1.13 26.70
N GLN A 7 -67.96 -0.88 26.65
CA GLN A 7 -67.08 -1.16 27.77
C GLN A 7 -67.17 0.00 28.78
N HIS A 8 -68.11 -0.10 29.72
CA HIS A 8 -68.03 0.67 30.94
C HIS A 8 -66.82 0.18 31.75
N THR A 9 -65.67 0.83 31.58
CA THR A 9 -64.51 0.65 32.47
C THR A 9 -64.95 0.90 33.91
N ASP A 10 -64.52 0.06 34.87
CA ASP A 10 -64.82 0.25 36.29
C ASP A 10 -64.41 1.67 36.71
N PRO A 11 -65.32 2.50 37.26
CA PRO A 11 -65.04 3.90 37.60
C PRO A 11 -63.79 4.06 38.49
N LYS A 12 -63.47 3.05 39.30
CA LYS A 12 -62.23 3.02 40.10
C LYS A 12 -60.98 3.02 39.22
N GLN A 13 -60.94 2.18 38.19
CA GLN A 13 -59.78 2.07 37.29
C GLN A 13 -59.56 3.36 36.49
N LYS A 14 -60.65 4.02 36.07
CA LYS A 14 -60.57 5.31 35.37
C LYS A 14 -60.11 6.44 36.30
N ALA A 15 -60.60 6.48 37.54
CA ALA A 15 -60.14 7.44 38.54
C ALA A 15 -58.65 7.26 38.86
N HIS A 16 -58.18 6.02 39.00
CA HIS A 16 -56.75 5.73 39.18
C HIS A 16 -55.92 6.21 37.98
N SER A 17 -56.37 5.98 36.74
CA SER A 17 -55.65 6.46 35.55
C SER A 17 -55.49 7.99 35.48
N ILE A 18 -56.47 8.74 36.01
CA ILE A 18 -56.40 10.21 36.08
C ILE A 18 -55.41 10.64 37.15
N ILE A 19 -55.46 10.02 38.34
CA ILE A 19 -54.53 10.29 39.44
C ILE A 19 -53.09 9.97 39.01
N ASP A 20 -52.90 8.87 38.28
CA ASP A 20 -51.58 8.42 37.82
C ASP A 20 -50.99 9.32 36.74
N SER A 21 -51.83 9.94 35.90
CA SER A 21 -51.41 10.90 34.86
C SER A 21 -50.87 12.23 35.40
N LEU A 22 -51.12 12.54 36.68
CA LEU A 22 -50.63 13.77 37.31
C LEU A 22 -49.14 13.64 37.68
N PRO A 23 -48.34 14.71 37.48
CA PRO A 23 -46.92 14.69 37.81
C PRO A 23 -46.70 14.46 39.31
N GLY A 24 -45.70 13.65 39.65
CA GLY A 24 -45.33 13.36 41.04
C GLY A 24 -45.23 11.87 41.33
N ASN A 25 -44.32 11.51 42.24
CA ASN A 25 -43.97 10.11 42.54
C ASN A 25 -44.66 9.57 43.81
N SER A 26 -45.46 10.38 44.50
CA SER A 26 -46.15 10.00 45.75
C SER A 26 -47.66 10.20 45.63
N LEU A 27 -48.44 9.27 46.21
CA LEU A 27 -49.90 9.35 46.28
C LEU A 27 -50.37 10.62 47.00
N LEU A 28 -49.64 11.07 48.01
CA LEU A 28 -49.94 12.32 48.74
C LEU A 28 -49.79 13.55 47.83
N THR A 29 -48.79 13.56 46.95
CA THR A 29 -48.58 14.66 46.00
C THR A 29 -49.66 14.65 44.91
N LYS A 30 -50.02 13.47 44.39
CA LYS A 30 -51.06 13.32 43.36
C LYS A 30 -52.44 13.73 43.88
N THR A 31 -52.82 13.28 45.09
CA THR A 31 -54.07 13.72 45.73
C THR A 31 -54.00 15.17 46.19
N GLY A 32 -52.81 15.64 46.58
CA GLY A 32 -52.53 17.04 46.89
C GLY A 32 -52.87 17.98 45.74
N TYR A 33 -52.46 17.68 44.50
CA TYR A 33 -52.81 18.50 43.34
C TYR A 33 -54.32 18.59 43.09
N ILE A 34 -55.03 17.46 43.19
CA ILE A 34 -56.49 17.44 42.99
C ILE A 34 -57.19 18.22 44.12
N THR A 35 -56.73 18.05 45.36
CA THR A 35 -57.31 18.70 46.54
C THR A 35 -57.06 20.20 46.51
N VAL A 36 -55.85 20.63 46.17
CA VAL A 36 -55.51 22.06 46.00
C VAL A 36 -56.26 22.66 44.82
N GLY A 37 -56.29 21.98 43.67
CA GLY A 37 -57.02 22.46 42.49
C GLY A 37 -58.52 22.63 42.77
N THR A 38 -59.15 21.62 43.37
CA THR A 38 -60.56 21.67 43.76
C THR A 38 -60.81 22.70 44.85
N GLY A 39 -59.90 22.81 45.82
CA GLY A 39 -59.97 23.82 46.88
C GLY A 39 -59.87 25.24 46.34
N LEU A 40 -58.97 25.50 45.38
CA LEU A 40 -58.86 26.79 44.71
C LEU A 40 -60.14 27.13 43.95
N VAL A 41 -60.71 26.18 43.19
CA VAL A 41 -61.99 26.38 42.48
C VAL A 41 -63.14 26.63 43.45
N ALA A 42 -63.20 25.87 44.55
CA ALA A 42 -64.22 26.07 45.58
C ALA A 42 -64.07 27.43 46.26
N LEU A 43 -62.83 27.88 46.52
CA LEU A 43 -62.56 29.20 47.09
C LEU A 43 -62.88 30.34 46.12
N THR A 44 -62.62 30.18 44.82
CA THR A 44 -62.95 31.23 43.85
C THR A 44 -64.46 31.43 43.70
N ILE A 45 -65.23 30.34 43.74
CA ILE A 45 -66.70 30.38 43.76
C ILE A 45 -67.20 30.92 45.10
N SER A 46 -66.69 30.40 46.23
CA SER A 46 -67.15 30.76 47.56
C SER A 46 -66.86 32.21 47.95
N LYS A 47 -65.79 32.81 47.41
CA LYS A 47 -65.43 34.22 47.66
C LYS A 47 -65.82 35.15 46.51
N GLU A 48 -66.52 34.65 45.49
CA GLU A 48 -66.85 35.39 44.27
C GLU A 48 -65.64 36.09 43.62
N LEU A 49 -64.44 35.51 43.79
CA LEU A 49 -63.21 36.02 43.17
C LEU A 49 -63.28 35.98 41.65
N TYR A 50 -64.17 35.14 41.09
CA TYR A 50 -64.51 35.10 39.68
C TYR A 50 -66.01 35.37 39.52
N VAL A 51 -66.35 36.49 38.88
CA VAL A 51 -67.72 36.88 38.60
C VAL A 51 -68.10 36.41 37.20
N PHE A 52 -69.18 35.64 37.09
CA PHE A 52 -69.70 35.21 35.80
C PHE A 52 -70.30 36.40 35.03
N ASN A 53 -69.54 36.94 34.08
CA ASN A 53 -69.98 37.95 33.13
C ASN A 53 -70.08 37.38 31.69
N GLU A 54 -70.51 38.21 30.74
CA GLU A 54 -70.56 37.89 29.31
C GLU A 54 -69.22 37.38 28.73
N GLU A 55 -68.09 37.85 29.27
CA GLU A 55 -66.75 37.40 28.87
C GLU A 55 -66.49 35.90 29.17
N THR A 56 -67.22 35.30 30.10
CA THR A 56 -67.09 33.86 30.41
C THR A 56 -67.57 32.98 29.26
N VAL A 57 -68.60 33.41 28.53
CA VAL A 57 -69.10 32.74 27.34
C VAL A 57 -68.09 32.85 26.20
N VAL A 58 -67.46 34.01 26.06
CA VAL A 58 -66.37 34.23 25.08
C VAL A 58 -65.16 33.36 25.40
N LEU A 59 -64.76 33.27 26.67
CA LEU A 59 -63.67 32.41 27.13
C LEU A 59 -63.96 30.93 26.85
N LEU A 60 -65.17 30.45 27.13
CA LEU A 60 -65.55 29.06 26.85
C LEU A 60 -65.55 28.76 25.34
N ALA A 61 -66.04 29.68 24.52
CA ALA A 61 -65.99 29.56 23.06
C ALA A 61 -64.54 29.53 22.54
N PHE A 62 -63.67 30.37 23.10
CA PHE A 62 -62.25 30.42 22.77
C PHE A 62 -61.52 29.13 23.15
N ILE A 63 -61.75 28.59 24.34
CA ILE A 63 -61.21 27.29 24.76
C ILE A 63 -61.75 26.16 23.86
N GLY A 64 -63.05 26.21 23.53
CA GLY A 64 -63.70 25.26 22.63
C GLY A 64 -63.08 25.22 21.23
N LEU A 65 -62.57 26.36 20.74
CA LEU A 65 -61.84 26.46 19.49
C LEU A 65 -60.36 26.04 19.63
N ILE A 66 -59.68 26.47 20.68
CA ILE A 66 -58.24 26.20 20.87
C ILE A 66 -57.94 24.73 21.07
N ILE A 67 -58.74 23.99 21.84
CA ILE A 67 -58.47 22.59 22.13
C ILE A 67 -58.35 21.73 20.86
N PRO A 68 -59.33 21.74 19.92
CA PRO A 68 -59.20 21.00 18.67
C PRO A 68 -58.08 21.56 17.79
N LEU A 69 -57.91 22.88 17.72
CA LEU A 69 -56.84 23.52 16.94
C LEU A 69 -55.45 23.07 17.42
N TYR A 70 -55.22 23.04 18.74
CA TYR A 70 -53.99 22.56 19.35
C TYR A 70 -53.72 21.09 19.02
N ARG A 71 -54.75 20.23 19.05
CA ARG A 71 -54.58 18.81 18.69
C ARG A 71 -54.14 18.62 17.24
N VAL A 72 -54.64 19.44 16.32
CA VAL A 72 -54.27 19.38 14.90
C VAL A 72 -52.88 19.97 14.66
N LEU A 73 -52.54 21.10 15.27
CA LEU A 73 -51.27 21.80 15.04
C LEU A 73 -50.08 21.17 15.78
N ARG A 74 -50.30 20.45 16.89
CA ARG A 74 -49.22 19.89 17.70
C ARG A 74 -48.29 18.96 16.90
N LYS A 75 -48.87 18.07 16.08
CA LYS A 75 -48.09 17.08 15.33
C LYS A 75 -47.17 17.72 14.27
N PRO A 76 -47.67 18.54 13.31
CA PRO A 76 -46.81 19.16 12.31
C PRO A 76 -45.79 20.12 12.92
N PHE A 77 -46.13 20.80 14.03
CA PHE A 77 -45.18 21.67 14.72
C PHE A 77 -44.01 20.87 15.30
N ASN A 78 -44.30 19.76 16.00
CA ASN A 78 -43.24 18.89 16.53
C ASN A 78 -42.37 18.26 15.43
N GLU A 79 -42.99 17.78 14.35
CA GLU A 79 -42.26 17.22 13.20
C GLU A 79 -41.32 18.27 12.57
N TRP A 80 -41.77 19.52 12.46
CA TRP A 80 -40.95 20.62 11.98
C TRP A 80 -39.75 20.91 12.89
N PHE A 81 -39.92 20.90 14.22
CA PHE A 81 -38.79 21.04 15.15
C PHE A 81 -37.81 19.87 15.05
N GLU A 82 -38.31 18.64 14.99
CA GLU A 82 -37.47 17.46 14.85
C GLU A 82 -36.67 17.48 13.54
N GLU A 83 -37.29 17.91 12.44
CA GLU A 83 -36.60 18.04 11.15
C GLU A 83 -35.50 19.11 11.21
N GLN A 84 -35.79 20.29 11.77
CA GLN A 84 -34.82 21.36 11.89
C GLN A 84 -33.64 20.94 12.78
N GLN A 85 -33.92 20.25 13.88
CA GLN A 85 -32.89 19.71 14.76
C GLN A 85 -32.03 18.66 14.05
N LYS A 86 -32.65 17.72 13.31
CA LYS A 86 -31.93 16.72 12.52
C LYS A 86 -31.06 17.35 11.45
N ARG A 87 -31.55 18.38 10.75
CA ARG A 87 -30.80 19.11 9.73
C ARG A 87 -29.55 19.77 10.31
N VAL A 88 -29.69 20.47 11.44
CA VAL A 88 -28.54 21.11 12.11
C VAL A 88 -27.53 20.07 12.58
N ASN A 89 -27.98 19.00 13.25
CA ASN A 89 -27.08 17.95 13.72
C ASN A 89 -26.37 17.25 12.57
N SER A 90 -27.09 16.93 11.48
CA SER A 90 -26.50 16.29 10.31
C SER A 90 -25.41 17.15 9.65
N VAL A 91 -25.61 18.48 9.56
CA VAL A 91 -24.59 19.38 9.02
C VAL A 91 -23.37 19.45 9.94
N LEU A 92 -23.58 19.47 11.27
CA LEU A 92 -22.48 19.47 12.23
C LEU A 92 -21.68 18.16 12.19
N ASP A 93 -22.36 17.02 12.13
CA ASP A 93 -21.73 15.69 12.04
C ASP A 93 -20.94 15.56 10.73
N GLN A 94 -21.54 15.98 9.61
CA GLN A 94 -20.87 16.00 8.31
C GLN A 94 -19.66 16.95 8.30
N ALA A 95 -19.76 18.15 8.86
CA ALA A 95 -18.64 19.08 8.94
C ALA A 95 -17.49 18.52 9.79
N GLN A 96 -17.79 17.79 10.87
CA GLN A 96 -16.75 17.11 11.66
C GLN A 96 -16.07 15.99 10.88
N GLU A 97 -16.84 15.20 10.13
CA GLU A 97 -16.31 14.13 9.29
C GLU A 97 -15.45 14.68 8.15
N ASP A 98 -15.93 15.69 7.42
CA ASP A 98 -15.22 16.37 6.35
C ASP A 98 -13.91 16.98 6.88
N HIS A 99 -13.93 17.61 8.06
CA HIS A 99 -12.72 18.16 8.66
C HIS A 99 -11.71 17.06 9.05
N LYS A 100 -12.17 15.95 9.63
CA LYS A 100 -11.30 14.80 9.93
C LYS A 100 -10.69 14.22 8.67
N THR A 101 -11.45 14.11 7.59
CA THR A 101 -10.98 13.62 6.30
C THR A 101 -9.96 14.57 5.69
N ALA A 102 -10.24 15.87 5.64
CA ALA A 102 -9.30 16.87 5.13
C ALA A 102 -7.97 16.90 5.91
N VAL A 103 -8.03 16.76 7.24
CA VAL A 103 -6.82 16.67 8.08
C VAL A 103 -6.05 15.38 7.80
N LYS A 104 -6.74 14.23 7.69
CA LYS A 104 -6.10 12.96 7.32
C LYS A 104 -5.42 13.03 5.94
N ASP A 105 -6.09 13.60 4.95
CA ASP A 105 -5.53 13.78 3.61
C ASP A 105 -4.31 14.69 3.62
N ARG A 106 -4.35 15.77 4.42
CA ARG A 106 -3.20 16.65 4.60
C ARG A 106 -2.03 15.93 5.29
N ILE A 107 -2.30 15.11 6.31
CA ILE A 107 -1.29 14.29 6.98
C ILE A 107 -0.68 13.28 6.01
N ASN A 108 -1.49 12.59 5.20
CA ASN A 108 -1.01 11.63 4.22
C ASN A 108 -0.12 12.30 3.16
N ASN A 109 -0.54 13.45 2.64
CA ASN A 109 0.24 14.21 1.66
C ASN A 109 1.55 14.75 2.27
N ILE A 110 1.51 15.29 3.49
CA ILE A 110 2.75 15.75 4.17
C ILE A 110 3.64 14.55 4.54
N GLY A 111 3.07 13.40 4.90
CA GLY A 111 3.82 12.19 5.23
C GLY A 111 4.69 11.70 4.08
N GLN A 112 4.22 11.82 2.83
CA GLN A 112 5.01 11.53 1.63
C GLN A 112 6.18 12.50 1.43
N VAL A 113 6.03 13.74 1.91
CA VAL A 113 6.99 14.85 1.80
C VAL A 113 7.90 14.92 3.05
N GLY A 114 7.59 14.16 4.11
CA GLY A 114 8.27 14.20 5.40
C GLY A 114 9.75 13.83 5.32
N ASP A 115 10.12 13.01 4.32
CA ASP A 115 11.48 12.48 4.18
C ASP A 115 12.29 13.11 3.04
N ILE A 116 11.89 14.31 2.57
CA ILE A 116 12.58 14.97 1.45
C ILE A 116 14.04 15.27 1.77
N VAL A 117 14.37 15.56 3.03
CA VAL A 117 15.74 15.88 3.43
C VAL A 117 16.65 14.67 3.26
N ASP A 118 16.22 13.48 3.68
CA ASP A 118 17.05 12.28 3.57
C ASP A 118 17.04 11.72 2.14
N ILE A 119 15.93 11.84 1.40
CA ILE A 119 15.92 11.56 -0.05
C ILE A 119 16.92 12.46 -0.79
N THR A 120 16.97 13.75 -0.45
CA THR A 120 17.90 14.69 -1.10
C THR A 120 19.36 14.36 -0.77
N LYS A 121 19.67 14.04 0.49
CA LYS A 121 21.01 13.58 0.87
C LYS A 121 21.39 12.30 0.13
N ALA A 122 20.49 11.32 0.08
CA ALA A 122 20.70 10.07 -0.65
C ALA A 122 20.93 10.33 -2.13
N LEU A 123 20.23 11.28 -2.75
CA LEU A 123 20.43 11.66 -4.15
C LEU A 123 21.82 12.27 -4.38
N PHE A 124 22.30 13.13 -3.46
CA PHE A 124 23.65 13.69 -3.52
C PHE A 124 24.74 12.63 -3.28
N GLU A 125 24.53 11.72 -2.33
CA GLU A 125 25.43 10.60 -2.08
C GLU A 125 25.50 9.66 -3.29
N MET A 126 24.35 9.30 -3.87
CA MET A 126 24.26 8.51 -5.09
C MET A 126 25.00 9.19 -6.25
N SER A 127 24.82 10.50 -6.43
CA SER A 127 25.55 11.24 -7.47
C SER A 127 27.06 11.23 -7.25
N LYS A 128 27.52 11.35 -5.99
CA LYS A 128 28.94 11.32 -5.64
C LYS A 128 29.55 9.93 -5.82
N GLU A 129 28.82 8.89 -5.43
CA GLU A 129 29.22 7.48 -5.62
C GLU A 129 29.29 7.13 -7.10
N THR A 130 28.29 7.54 -7.89
CA THR A 130 28.28 7.34 -9.35
C THR A 130 29.52 7.96 -10.00
N ALA A 131 29.83 9.23 -9.68
CA ALA A 131 31.00 9.89 -10.24
C ALA A 131 32.33 9.21 -9.85
N LYS A 132 32.41 8.68 -8.62
CA LYS A 132 33.58 7.92 -8.15
C LYS A 132 33.72 6.59 -8.89
N LEU A 133 32.62 5.83 -9.00
CA LEU A 133 32.60 4.55 -9.70
C LEU A 133 32.91 4.71 -11.20
N ASP A 134 32.40 5.77 -11.84
CA ASP A 134 32.71 6.08 -13.23
C ASP A 134 34.20 6.37 -13.44
N ALA A 135 34.81 7.13 -12.53
CA ALA A 135 36.25 7.42 -12.58
C ALA A 135 37.10 6.15 -12.39
N GLU A 136 36.77 5.32 -11.40
CA GLU A 136 37.45 4.04 -11.16
C GLU A 136 37.28 3.09 -12.37
N ALA A 137 36.07 2.97 -12.90
CA ALA A 137 35.78 2.16 -14.08
C ALA A 137 36.56 2.65 -15.31
N PHE A 138 36.71 3.96 -15.49
CA PHE A 138 37.50 4.54 -16.57
C PHE A 138 38.99 4.20 -16.44
N GLU A 139 39.56 4.32 -15.24
CA GLU A 139 40.97 3.98 -14.97
C GLU A 139 41.23 2.48 -15.21
N LEU A 140 40.37 1.61 -14.68
CA LEU A 140 40.44 0.16 -14.87
C LEU A 140 40.33 -0.21 -16.35
N LYS A 141 39.41 0.42 -17.09
CA LYS A 141 39.25 0.21 -18.53
C LYS A 141 40.49 0.65 -19.31
N GLN A 142 41.11 1.76 -18.95
CA GLN A 142 42.34 2.23 -19.59
C GLN A 142 43.50 1.25 -19.34
N LYS A 143 43.68 0.79 -18.10
CA LYS A 143 44.69 -0.23 -17.75
C LYS A 143 44.46 -1.54 -18.50
N ALA A 144 43.22 -2.02 -18.56
CA ALA A 144 42.87 -3.24 -19.28
C ALA A 144 43.10 -3.12 -20.80
N THR A 145 42.80 -1.96 -21.38
CA THR A 145 43.03 -1.69 -22.81
C THR A 145 44.52 -1.70 -23.12
N VAL A 146 45.34 -0.99 -22.34
CA VAL A 146 46.80 -0.98 -22.50
C VAL A 146 47.39 -2.38 -22.31
N ALA A 147 46.94 -3.13 -21.30
CA ALA A 147 47.39 -4.51 -21.09
C ALA A 147 47.03 -5.42 -22.27
N ALA A 148 45.83 -5.25 -22.86
CA ALA A 148 45.40 -5.99 -24.03
C ALA A 148 46.23 -5.64 -25.27
N GLU A 149 46.55 -4.36 -25.49
CA GLU A 149 47.42 -3.91 -26.58
C GLU A 149 48.84 -4.48 -26.45
N ILE A 150 49.44 -4.40 -25.26
CA ILE A 150 50.78 -4.96 -25.00
C ILE A 150 50.78 -6.48 -25.23
N LYS A 151 49.74 -7.17 -24.74
CA LYS A 151 49.59 -8.61 -24.99
C LYS A 151 49.47 -8.91 -26.47
N ALA A 152 48.67 -8.16 -27.22
CA ALA A 152 48.51 -8.37 -28.66
C ALA A 152 49.84 -8.19 -29.42
N VAL A 153 50.64 -7.20 -29.03
CA VAL A 153 52.00 -7.03 -29.57
C VAL A 153 52.86 -8.23 -29.20
N LEU A 154 52.91 -8.65 -27.94
CA LEU A 154 53.71 -9.80 -27.51
C LEU A 154 53.31 -11.10 -28.21
N ASP A 155 52.00 -11.37 -28.32
CA ASP A 155 51.46 -12.53 -29.04
C ASP A 155 51.87 -12.50 -30.52
N SER A 156 51.95 -11.31 -31.13
CA SER A 156 52.44 -11.16 -32.51
C SER A 156 53.93 -11.50 -32.64
N TRP A 157 54.76 -11.11 -31.67
CA TRP A 157 56.19 -11.48 -31.64
C TRP A 157 56.39 -12.97 -31.44
N VAL A 158 55.66 -13.58 -30.50
CA VAL A 158 55.70 -15.03 -30.27
C VAL A 158 55.28 -15.79 -31.52
N ARG A 159 54.21 -15.34 -32.20
CA ARG A 159 53.78 -15.94 -33.47
C ARG A 159 54.82 -15.79 -34.58
N TYR A 160 55.48 -14.64 -34.67
CA TYR A 160 56.57 -14.41 -35.62
C TYR A 160 57.75 -15.35 -35.33
N GLU A 161 58.18 -15.47 -34.07
CA GLU A 161 59.27 -16.35 -33.66
C GLU A 161 58.94 -17.82 -33.92
N ALA A 162 57.73 -18.28 -33.57
CA ALA A 162 57.28 -19.64 -33.86
C ALA A 162 57.31 -19.93 -35.37
N SER A 163 56.87 -18.97 -36.19
CA SER A 163 56.90 -19.09 -37.66
C SER A 163 58.32 -19.13 -38.21
N LEU A 164 59.23 -18.35 -37.62
CA LEU A 164 60.65 -18.34 -38.01
C LEU A 164 61.32 -19.67 -37.67
N ARG A 165 61.14 -20.16 -36.44
CA ARG A 165 61.66 -21.46 -36.01
C ARG A 165 61.12 -22.61 -36.88
N GLU A 166 59.84 -22.58 -37.24
CA GLU A 166 59.26 -23.58 -38.14
C GLU A 166 59.90 -23.53 -39.54
N ARG A 167 60.18 -22.33 -40.07
CA ARG A 167 60.88 -22.16 -41.36
C ARG A 167 62.31 -22.67 -41.29
N GLU A 168 63.07 -22.28 -40.27
CA GLU A 168 64.44 -22.75 -40.06
C GLU A 168 64.52 -24.27 -39.91
N GLN A 169 63.59 -24.88 -39.18
CA GLN A 169 63.49 -26.34 -39.07
C GLN A 169 63.18 -27.01 -40.40
N LYS A 170 62.28 -26.42 -41.22
CA LYS A 170 62.00 -26.92 -42.57
C LYS A 170 63.21 -26.80 -43.50
N ASP A 171 63.89 -25.66 -43.49
CA ASP A 171 65.08 -25.42 -44.32
C ASP A 171 66.23 -26.35 -43.91
N LEU A 172 66.45 -26.54 -42.61
CA LEU A 172 67.45 -27.46 -42.08
C LEU A 172 67.11 -28.92 -42.40
N ALA A 173 65.84 -29.32 -42.29
CA ALA A 173 65.39 -30.65 -42.69
C ALA A 173 65.61 -30.88 -44.20
N ASN A 174 65.24 -29.92 -45.04
CA ASN A 174 65.47 -29.99 -46.49
C ASN A 174 66.97 -30.10 -46.82
N TYR A 175 67.81 -29.28 -46.18
CA TYR A 175 69.27 -29.32 -46.37
C TYR A 175 69.87 -30.66 -45.94
N VAL A 176 69.45 -31.23 -44.80
CA VAL A 176 69.91 -32.54 -44.34
C VAL A 176 69.45 -33.63 -45.31
N ILE A 177 68.20 -33.61 -45.76
CA ILE A 177 67.67 -34.57 -46.74
C ILE A 177 68.47 -34.49 -48.05
N GLU A 178 68.71 -33.29 -48.58
CA GLU A 178 69.47 -33.08 -49.82
C GLU A 178 70.92 -33.55 -49.68
N ARG A 179 71.57 -33.25 -48.54
CA ARG A 179 72.95 -33.68 -48.27
C ARG A 179 73.05 -35.20 -48.12
N VAL A 180 72.11 -35.85 -47.43
CA VAL A 180 72.05 -37.31 -47.32
C VAL A 180 71.80 -37.94 -48.68
N MET A 181 70.87 -37.42 -49.48
CA MET A 181 70.62 -37.89 -50.85
C MET A 181 71.84 -37.74 -51.74
N THR A 182 72.63 -36.67 -51.57
CA THR A 182 73.89 -36.46 -52.30
C THR A 182 74.99 -37.42 -51.85
N GLN A 183 75.14 -37.65 -50.54
CA GLN A 183 76.08 -38.63 -49.99
C GLN A 183 75.74 -40.07 -50.40
N LEU A 184 74.46 -40.42 -50.47
CA LEU A 184 74.02 -41.74 -50.96
C LEU A 184 74.33 -41.97 -52.45
N ARG A 185 74.56 -40.90 -53.23
CA ARG A 185 75.00 -40.98 -54.63
C ARG A 185 76.52 -41.13 -54.77
N ASP A 186 77.29 -40.95 -53.70
CA ASP A 186 78.75 -41.07 -53.73
C ASP A 186 79.18 -42.56 -53.72
N GLU A 187 80.09 -42.92 -54.62
CA GLU A 187 80.43 -44.31 -54.94
C GLU A 187 81.15 -45.01 -53.77
N LYS A 188 81.93 -44.25 -52.98
CA LYS A 188 82.59 -44.75 -51.76
C LYS A 188 81.58 -45.14 -50.69
N THR A 189 80.56 -44.31 -50.48
CA THR A 189 79.54 -44.55 -49.45
C THR A 189 78.63 -45.71 -49.86
N GLN A 190 78.33 -45.87 -51.16
CA GLN A 190 77.60 -47.05 -51.66
C GLN A 190 78.37 -48.36 -51.44
N GLN A 191 79.69 -48.37 -51.67
CA GLN A 191 80.53 -49.53 -51.38
C GLN A 191 80.60 -49.84 -49.88
N GLU A 192 80.69 -48.82 -49.03
CA GLU A 192 80.69 -48.98 -47.57
C GLU A 192 79.35 -49.54 -47.07
N ILE A 193 78.22 -49.04 -47.57
CA ILE A 193 76.88 -49.57 -47.26
C ILE A 193 76.72 -51.02 -47.74
N LEU A 194 77.23 -51.35 -48.93
CA LEU A 194 77.19 -52.72 -49.45
C LEU A 194 78.01 -53.67 -48.57
N ASN A 195 79.21 -53.28 -48.16
CA ASN A 195 80.05 -54.05 -47.25
C ASN A 195 79.40 -54.22 -45.86
N GLN A 196 78.80 -53.16 -45.32
CA GLN A 196 78.04 -53.20 -44.07
C GLN A 196 76.83 -54.15 -44.18
N SER A 197 76.10 -54.08 -45.29
CA SER A 197 74.95 -54.96 -45.56
C SER A 197 75.37 -56.43 -45.67
N ILE A 198 76.51 -56.73 -46.31
CA ILE A 198 77.07 -58.09 -46.35
C ILE A 198 77.42 -58.56 -44.93
N GLN A 199 78.08 -57.73 -44.11
CA GLN A 199 78.38 -58.06 -42.71
C GLN A 199 77.13 -58.30 -41.87
N ASP A 200 76.07 -57.51 -42.06
CA ASP A 200 74.82 -57.68 -41.30
C ASP A 200 74.05 -58.93 -41.75
N VAL A 201 74.08 -59.28 -43.04
CA VAL A 201 73.56 -60.58 -43.51
C VAL A 201 74.38 -61.74 -42.94
N GLU A 202 75.71 -61.65 -42.94
CA GLU A 202 76.58 -62.65 -42.32
C GLU A 202 76.29 -62.82 -40.83
N ARG A 203 76.05 -61.73 -40.09
CA ARG A 203 75.61 -61.77 -38.68
C ARG A 203 74.26 -62.45 -38.51
N ILE A 204 73.26 -62.10 -39.33
CA ILE A 204 71.92 -62.70 -39.26
C ILE A 204 71.99 -64.20 -39.56
N VAL A 205 72.75 -64.60 -40.58
CA VAL A 205 72.95 -66.01 -40.94
C VAL A 205 73.65 -66.76 -39.80
N ASN A 206 74.73 -66.22 -39.26
CA ASN A 206 75.45 -66.81 -38.13
C ASN A 206 74.60 -66.91 -36.86
N SER A 207 73.70 -65.95 -36.61
CA SER A 207 72.75 -65.98 -35.50
C SER A 207 71.58 -66.96 -35.69
N LYS A 208 71.33 -67.41 -36.93
CA LYS A 208 70.26 -68.37 -37.27
C LYS A 208 70.76 -69.82 -37.38
N THR A 209 72.07 -70.02 -37.51
CA THR A 209 72.74 -71.33 -37.51
C THR A 209 73.32 -71.74 -36.15
N ALA A 210 73.04 -70.99 -35.09
CA ALA A 210 73.21 -71.37 -33.68
C ALA A 210 71.82 -71.58 -33.05
#